data_AF-A0A921KUY0-F1
#
_entry.id   AF-A0A921KUY0-F1
#
_cell.length_a   1.000
_cell.length_b   1.000
_cell.length_c   1.000
_cell.angle_alpha   90.00
_cell.angle_beta   90.00
_cell.angle_gamma   90.00
#
_symmetry.space_group_name_H-M   'P 1'
#
loop_
_entity.id
_entity.type
_entity.pdbx_description
1 polymer ?
#
loop_
_entity_poly.entity_id
_entity_poly.type
_entity_poly.pdbx_seq_one_letter_code
_entity_poly.pdbx_strand_id
1 'polypeptide(L)'
;MIDYEWQHLKPSNRKNKDKVLDILHPNFKEFGKSGKVFYKSDIKNMALNCDDFTINNFEVYELAEHARLCTYELVNNTRGVISNRSSVWQFYDGDWALLFHQGTEKY
;
A
#
# COMPACT_ATOMS: atom_id res chain seq x y z
N MET A 1 5.95 -11.06 -0.53
CA MET A 1 5.20 -9.81 -0.83
C MET A 1 4.22 -9.41 0.27
N ILE A 2 3.44 -10.32 0.87
CA ILE A 2 2.48 -9.96 1.92
C ILE A 2 3.11 -9.21 3.11
N ASP A 3 4.34 -9.56 3.49
CA ASP A 3 5.07 -8.85 4.55
C ASP A 3 5.37 -7.39 4.19
N TYR A 4 5.71 -7.11 2.93
CA TYR A 4 5.92 -5.75 2.43
C TYR A 4 4.61 -4.95 2.41
N GLU A 5 3.49 -5.57 2.05
CA GLU A 5 2.19 -4.92 2.20
C GLU A 5 1.88 -4.53 3.63
N TRP A 6 2.20 -5.42 4.57
CA TRP A 6 2.07 -5.08 5.98
C TRP A 6 2.99 -3.95 6.42
N GLN A 7 4.15 -3.75 5.78
CA GLN A 7 4.98 -2.59 6.08
C GLN A 7 4.26 -1.27 5.72
N HIS A 8 3.46 -1.26 4.66
CA HIS A 8 2.63 -0.12 4.25
C HIS A 8 1.37 0.06 5.12
N LEU A 9 0.73 -1.05 5.54
CA LEU A 9 -0.59 -1.04 6.18
C LEU A 9 -0.56 -1.03 7.71
N LYS A 10 0.48 -1.55 8.35
CA LYS A 10 0.52 -1.71 9.82
C LYS A 10 0.33 -0.36 10.53
N PRO A 11 -0.58 -0.27 11.52
CA PRO A 11 -0.81 0.95 12.29
C PRO A 11 0.46 1.52 12.93
N SER A 12 1.34 0.65 13.44
CA SER A 12 2.61 1.06 14.06
C SER A 12 3.56 1.73 13.07
N ASN A 13 3.55 1.31 11.80
CA ASN A 13 4.31 1.95 10.74
C ASN A 13 3.62 3.23 10.27
N ARG A 14 2.29 3.24 10.12
CA ARG A 14 1.55 4.46 9.74
C ARG A 14 1.63 5.57 10.79
N LYS A 15 1.81 5.22 12.06
CA LYS A 15 2.09 6.15 13.16
C LYS A 15 3.50 6.75 13.05
N ASN A 16 4.50 5.98 12.62
CA ASN A 16 5.84 6.46 12.30
C ASN A 16 6.03 6.51 10.79
N LYS A 17 5.54 7.60 10.19
CA LYS A 17 5.49 7.80 8.74
C LYS A 17 6.81 7.55 8.02
N ASP A 18 7.96 7.80 8.66
CA ASP A 18 9.27 7.57 8.04
C ASP A 18 9.41 6.10 7.60
N LYS A 19 8.90 5.15 8.41
CA LYS A 19 8.85 3.73 8.03
C LYS A 19 8.03 3.46 6.77
N VAL A 20 6.94 4.20 6.57
CA VAL A 20 6.14 4.08 5.35
C VAL A 20 6.89 4.74 4.19
N LEU A 21 7.53 5.89 4.40
CA LEU A 21 8.28 6.59 3.36
C LEU A 21 9.49 5.80 2.87
N ASP A 22 10.14 5.03 3.74
CA ASP A 22 11.32 4.21 3.41
C ASP A 22 10.99 3.13 2.37
N ILE A 23 9.80 2.54 2.45
CA ILE A 23 9.37 1.47 1.54
C ILE A 23 8.76 2.01 0.24
N LEU A 24 8.54 3.33 0.10
CA LEU A 24 7.99 3.90 -1.12
C LEU A 24 9.09 4.08 -2.17
N HIS A 25 8.82 3.64 -3.39
CA HIS A 25 9.68 3.95 -4.53
C HIS A 25 9.77 5.48 -4.74
N PRO A 26 10.89 6.03 -5.23
CA PRO A 26 10.99 7.48 -5.52
C PRO A 26 9.87 7.99 -6.44
N ASN A 27 9.44 7.16 -7.39
CA ASN A 27 8.35 7.43 -8.33
C ASN A 27 6.97 6.92 -7.84
N PHE A 28 6.78 6.74 -6.53
CA PHE A 28 5.53 6.24 -5.98
C PHE A 28 4.32 7.08 -6.39
N LYS A 29 3.22 6.38 -6.70
CA LYS A 29 1.92 6.96 -7.02
C LYS A 29 0.79 6.18 -6.36
N GLU A 30 -0.16 6.87 -5.74
CA GLU A 30 -1.38 6.26 -5.19
C GLU A 30 -2.63 6.91 -5.75
N PHE A 31 -3.64 6.10 -6.04
CA PHE A 31 -5.01 6.56 -6.22
C PHE A 31 -5.80 6.33 -4.93
N GLY A 32 -6.10 7.41 -4.21
CA GLY A 32 -6.87 7.35 -2.98
C GLY A 32 -8.36 7.10 -3.25
N LYS A 33 -9.11 6.77 -2.19
CA LYS A 33 -10.56 6.51 -2.26
C LYS A 33 -11.36 7.64 -2.92
N SER A 34 -10.92 8.89 -2.80
CA SER A 34 -11.57 10.06 -3.41
C SER A 34 -11.27 10.24 -4.90
N GLY A 35 -10.42 9.39 -5.51
CA GLY A 35 -9.86 9.59 -6.84
C GLY A 35 -8.70 10.59 -6.90
N LYS A 36 -8.35 11.22 -5.77
CA LYS A 36 -7.15 12.07 -5.69
C LYS A 36 -5.89 11.22 -5.90
N VAL A 37 -4.96 11.77 -6.69
CA VAL A 37 -3.64 11.20 -6.89
C VAL A 37 -2.69 11.71 -5.81
N PHE A 38 -1.92 10.81 -5.21
CA PHE A 38 -0.88 11.11 -4.23
C PHE A 38 0.47 10.61 -4.72
N TYR A 39 1.52 11.37 -4.42
CA TYR A 39 2.91 11.00 -4.65
C TYR A 39 3.66 10.88 -3.31
N LYS A 40 4.91 10.39 -3.34
CA LYS A 40 5.74 10.23 -2.13
C LYS A 40 5.85 11.51 -1.29
N SER A 41 5.94 12.68 -1.94
CA SER A 41 5.98 13.99 -1.29
C SER A 41 4.68 14.35 -0.57
N ASP A 42 3.53 13.94 -1.09
CA ASP A 42 2.23 14.19 -0.45
C ASP A 42 2.09 13.36 0.83
N ILE A 43 2.53 12.10 0.77
CA ILE A 43 2.53 11.21 1.94
C ILE A 43 3.33 11.85 3.07
N LYS A 44 4.52 12.40 2.78
CA LYS A 44 5.40 13.07 3.76
C LYS A 44 4.67 14.15 4.58
N ASN A 45 3.71 14.85 3.99
CA ASN A 45 2.99 15.95 4.64
C ASN A 45 1.58 15.57 5.16
N MET A 46 1.10 14.35 4.91
CA MET A 46 -0.25 13.91 5.25
C MET A 46 -0.30 12.98 6.47
N ALA A 47 -1.31 13.10 7.33
CA ALA A 47 -1.55 12.12 8.38
C ALA A 47 -2.10 10.81 7.78
N LEU A 48 -1.51 9.68 8.16
CA LEU A 48 -2.00 8.36 7.77
C LEU A 48 -2.96 7.83 8.84
N ASN A 49 -4.03 7.16 8.41
CA ASN A 49 -4.90 6.45 9.34
C ASN A 49 -4.14 5.28 9.99
N CYS A 50 -4.44 5.02 11.25
CA CYS A 50 -3.89 3.91 12.02
C CYS A 50 -4.99 2.89 12.32
N ASP A 51 -5.87 2.67 11.36
CA ASP A 51 -7.02 1.77 11.49
C ASP A 51 -6.54 0.31 11.56
N ASP A 52 -7.32 -0.53 12.23
CA ASP A 52 -7.07 -1.97 12.26
C ASP A 52 -7.51 -2.62 10.95
N PHE A 53 -6.62 -3.44 10.38
CA PHE A 53 -6.78 -4.00 9.05
C PHE A 53 -6.61 -5.51 9.05
N THR A 54 -7.31 -6.18 8.14
CA THR A 54 -7.11 -7.60 7.81
C THR A 54 -7.00 -7.77 6.31
N ILE A 55 -5.98 -8.49 5.85
CA ILE A 55 -5.77 -8.84 4.45
C ILE A 55 -6.38 -10.21 4.20
N ASN A 56 -7.28 -10.31 3.22
CA ASN A 56 -7.85 -11.56 2.73
C ASN A 56 -7.51 -11.76 1.25
N ASN A 57 -7.53 -13.02 0.81
CA ASN A 57 -7.40 -13.40 -0.61
C ASN A 57 -6.18 -12.74 -1.29
N PHE A 58 -5.02 -12.82 -0.63
CA PHE A 58 -3.78 -12.20 -1.09
C PHE A 58 -3.15 -13.00 -2.22
N GLU A 59 -3.05 -12.39 -3.38
CA GLU A 59 -2.46 -12.98 -4.57
C GLU A 59 -1.28 -12.13 -5.06
N VAL A 60 -0.28 -12.81 -5.65
CA VAL A 60 0.91 -12.19 -6.22
C VAL A 60 1.08 -12.66 -7.65
N TYR A 61 1.27 -11.71 -8.55
CA TYR A 61 1.52 -11.93 -9.96
C TYR A 61 2.91 -11.40 -10.31
N GLU A 62 3.71 -12.22 -10.99
CA GLU A 62 5.00 -11.78 -11.52
C GLU A 62 4.80 -11.00 -12.83
N LEU A 63 5.17 -9.72 -12.83
CA LEU A 63 5.10 -8.89 -14.05
C LEU A 63 6.41 -8.94 -14.83
N ALA A 64 7.53 -9.04 -14.11
CA ALA A 64 8.89 -9.16 -14.60
C ALA A 64 9.79 -9.68 -13.46
N GLU A 65 11.07 -9.99 -13.74
CA GLU A 65 12.04 -10.44 -12.75
C GLU A 65 12.04 -9.58 -11.46
N HIS A 66 12.02 -8.27 -11.62
CA HIS A 66 12.07 -7.28 -10.54
C HIS A 66 10.77 -6.50 -10.32
N ALA A 67 9.62 -7.04 -10.76
CA ALA A 67 8.32 -6.40 -10.58
C ALA A 67 7.23 -7.41 -10.20
N ARG A 68 6.40 -7.06 -9.22
CA ARG A 68 5.28 -7.87 -8.74
C ARG A 68 4.02 -7.03 -8.62
N LEU A 69 2.90 -7.55 -9.09
CA LEU A 69 1.56 -7.04 -8.79
C LEU A 69 1.00 -7.86 -7.62
N CYS A 70 0.48 -7.19 -6.60
CA CYS A 70 -0.29 -7.84 -5.54
C CYS A 70 -1.74 -7.37 -5.61
N THR A 71 -2.68 -8.30 -5.46
CA THR A 71 -4.11 -8.00 -5.35
C THR A 71 -4.66 -8.68 -4.13
N TYR A 72 -5.54 -7.99 -3.41
CA TYR A 72 -6.10 -8.51 -2.16
C TYR A 72 -7.36 -7.76 -1.76
N GLU A 73 -8.09 -8.34 -0.82
CA GLU A 73 -9.12 -7.62 -0.09
C GLU A 73 -8.56 -7.09 1.22
N LEU A 74 -8.87 -5.83 1.53
CA LEU A 74 -8.54 -5.21 2.80
C LEU A 74 -9.83 -4.90 3.55
N VAL A 75 -10.01 -5.57 4.69
CA VAL A 75 -11.06 -5.28 5.66
C VAL A 75 -10.52 -4.25 6.64
N ASN A 76 -11.21 -3.12 6.76
CA ASN A 76 -10.98 -2.13 7.80
C ASN A 76 -11.91 -2.44 8.98
N ASN A 77 -11.38 -3.09 10.01
CA ASN A 77 -12.14 -3.51 11.19
C ASN A 77 -12.62 -2.31 12.02
N THR A 78 -11.89 -1.19 11.96
CA THR A 78 -12.26 0.04 12.67
C THR A 78 -13.48 0.73 12.05
N ARG A 79 -13.62 0.67 10.72
CA ARG A 79 -14.67 1.40 9.98
C ARG A 79 -15.77 0.51 9.40
N GLY A 80 -15.60 -0.81 9.44
CA GLY A 80 -16.54 -1.76 8.84
C GLY A 80 -16.58 -1.68 7.30
N VAL A 81 -15.48 -1.27 6.67
CA VAL A 81 -15.40 -1.09 5.21
C VAL A 81 -14.49 -2.15 4.60
N ILE A 82 -14.93 -2.75 3.49
CA ILE A 82 -14.12 -3.68 2.70
C ILE A 82 -13.69 -3.00 1.40
N SER A 83 -12.47 -3.25 0.96
CA SER A 83 -11.94 -2.70 -0.28
C SER A 83 -11.12 -3.73 -1.06
N ASN A 84 -11.27 -3.73 -2.38
CA ASN A 84 -10.32 -4.35 -3.29
C ASN A 84 -9.06 -3.48 -3.36
N ARG A 85 -7.89 -4.09 -3.22
CA ARG A 85 -6.60 -3.44 -3.29
C ARG A 85 -5.76 -4.02 -4.40
N SER A 86 -4.97 -3.14 -5.02
CA SER A 86 -3.94 -3.52 -5.96
C SER A 86 -2.71 -2.68 -5.71
N SER A 87 -1.55 -3.32 -5.79
CA SER A 87 -0.27 -2.66 -5.62
C SER A 87 0.79 -3.22 -6.55
N VAL A 88 1.71 -2.36 -6.98
CA VAL A 88 2.87 -2.77 -7.74
C VAL A 88 4.10 -2.51 -6.91
N TRP A 89 4.89 -3.56 -6.72
CA TRP A 89 6.19 -3.51 -6.06
C TRP A 89 7.29 -3.72 -7.09
N GLN A 90 8.35 -2.93 -6.97
CA GLN A 90 9.52 -3.02 -7.81
C GLN A 90 10.76 -3.20 -6.94
N PHE A 91 11.62 -4.15 -7.29
CA PHE A 91 12.91 -4.29 -6.63
C PHE A 91 13.80 -3.10 -7.04
N TYR A 92 14.21 -2.30 -6.06
CA TYR A 92 14.90 -1.03 -6.25
C TYR A 92 15.86 -0.81 -5.07
N ASP A 93 17.11 -0.46 -5.38
CA ASP A 93 18.14 -0.15 -4.39
C ASP A 93 18.35 -1.25 -3.32
N GLY A 94 18.31 -2.51 -3.77
CA GLY A 94 18.57 -3.67 -2.92
C GLY A 94 17.38 -4.20 -2.12
N ASP A 95 16.19 -3.60 -2.23
CA ASP A 95 14.97 -4.10 -1.59
C ASP A 95 13.69 -3.86 -2.43
N TRP A 96 12.56 -4.40 -2.02
CA TRP A 96 11.26 -4.14 -2.67
C TRP A 96 10.69 -2.80 -2.23
N ALA A 97 10.40 -1.94 -3.21
CA ALA A 97 9.77 -0.65 -3.02
C ALA A 97 8.38 -0.59 -3.65
N LEU A 98 7.42 0.00 -2.95
CA LEU A 98 6.05 0.20 -3.43
C LEU A 98 6.06 1.29 -4.50
N LEU A 99 5.78 0.91 -5.75
CA LEU A 99 5.73 1.80 -6.91
C LEU A 99 4.34 2.39 -7.12
N PHE A 100 3.30 1.59 -6.91
CA PHE A 100 1.92 2.02 -7.12
C PHE A 100 0.96 1.38 -6.11
N HIS A 101 -0.05 2.12 -5.67
CA HIS A 101 -1.14 1.58 -4.83
C HIS A 101 -2.51 2.16 -5.22
N GLN A 102 -3.55 1.34 -5.11
CA GLN A 102 -4.92 1.78 -5.23
C GLN A 102 -5.82 0.94 -4.33
N GLY A 103 -6.92 1.54 -3.86
CA GLY A 103 -8.04 0.80 -3.29
C GLY A 103 -9.40 1.31 -3.73
N THR A 104 -10.30 0.38 -4.02
CA THR A 104 -11.70 0.64 -4.37
C THR A 104 -12.58 -0.07 -3.35
N GLU A 105 -13.52 0.64 -2.75
CA GLU A 105 -14.48 0.06 -1.80
C GLU A 105 -15.37 -0.98 -2.50
N LYS A 106 -15.66 -2.08 -1.79
CA LYS A 106 -16.66 -3.06 -2.24
C LYS A 106 -18.05 -2.60 -1.82
N TYR A 107 -19.02 -2.80 -2.71
CA TYR A 107 -20.44 -2.62 -2.44
C TYR A 107 -21.05 -3.89 -1.86
#